data_AF-A0A851AK77-F1
#
_entry.id   AF-A0A851AK77-F1
#
_cell.length_a   1.000
_cell.length_b   1.000
_cell.length_c   1.000
_cell.angle_alpha   90.00
_cell.angle_beta   90.00
_cell.angle_gamma   90.00
#
_symmetry.space_group_name_H-M   'P 1'
#
loop_
_entity.id
_entity.type
_entity.pdbx_description
1 polymer ?
#
loop_
_entity_poly.entity_id
_entity_poly.type
_entity_poly.pdbx_seq_one_letter_code
_entity_poly.pdbx_strand_id
1 'polypeptide(L)'
;TGEEYKEKLKLEEEKRAADEQYRYKRRQIKALQENLQSMEKKFDMVLKQEALFQEQKEEKQALVLQLNKDIEEQKPKLERVIKQCSRLSREIQALKKNKTETQEERDIDLRDLKSFTRNIEKLLADVLEANPDLTTPFQMYFHQSNLELPTVASAGGSQSSRSPSTQSSLASTRSSRSTGSGSSQTSLLKVIDLSLPLPTPAEAAAVGSQPPSRAGTPDVCNRKKK
;
A
#
# COMPACT_ATOMS: atom_id res chain seq x y z
N THR A 1 72.58 -25.45 44.00
CA THR A 1 71.61 -24.40 44.40
C THR A 1 71.38 -23.29 43.37
N GLY A 2 71.98 -23.29 42.16
CA GLY A 2 71.64 -22.32 41.09
C GLY A 2 70.71 -22.86 39.99
N GLU A 3 70.78 -24.15 39.68
CA GLU A 3 69.95 -24.79 38.64
C GLU A 3 68.50 -25.00 39.10
N GLU A 4 68.30 -25.48 40.33
CA GLU A 4 66.98 -25.61 40.96
C GLU A 4 66.21 -24.28 41.00
N TYR A 5 66.91 -23.16 41.20
CA TYR A 5 66.29 -21.83 41.19
C TYR A 5 65.83 -21.43 39.79
N LYS A 6 66.63 -21.72 38.75
CA LYS A 6 66.27 -21.45 37.35
C LYS A 6 65.08 -22.32 36.91
N GLU A 7 65.07 -23.59 37.30
CA GLU A 7 63.96 -24.51 37.00
C GLU A 7 62.67 -24.07 37.70
N LYS A 8 62.74 -23.69 38.98
CA LYS A 8 61.59 -23.13 39.71
C LYS A 8 61.02 -21.89 39.02
N LEU A 9 61.88 -20.98 38.56
CA LEU A 9 61.44 -19.78 37.85
C LEU A 9 60.72 -20.12 36.54
N LYS A 10 61.25 -21.08 35.77
CA LYS A 10 60.63 -21.55 34.52
C LYS A 10 59.25 -22.18 34.77
N LEU A 11 59.14 -23.03 35.79
CA LEU A 11 57.86 -23.65 36.17
C LEU A 11 56.83 -22.62 36.65
N GLU A 12 57.26 -21.57 37.35
CA GLU A 12 56.37 -20.49 37.77
C GLU A 12 55.85 -19.68 36.58
N GLU A 13 56.70 -19.44 35.57
CA GLU A 13 56.31 -18.77 34.34
C GLU A 13 55.37 -19.63 33.49
N GLU A 14 55.65 -20.93 33.34
CA GLU A 14 54.76 -21.90 32.67
C GLU A 14 53.40 -21.98 33.36
N LYS A 15 53.37 -22.02 34.70
CA LYS A 15 52.13 -21.97 35.47
C LYS A 15 51.35 -20.67 35.20
N ARG A 16 52.02 -19.52 35.19
CA ARG A 16 51.38 -18.23 34.92
C ARG A 16 50.77 -18.19 33.51
N ALA A 17 51.50 -18.68 32.51
CA ALA A 17 51.01 -18.76 31.14
C ALA A 17 49.78 -19.70 31.04
N ALA A 18 49.82 -20.85 31.71
CA ALA A 18 48.68 -21.77 31.75
C ALA A 18 47.45 -21.15 32.44
N ASP A 19 47.65 -20.45 33.55
CA ASP A 19 46.58 -19.76 34.30
C ASP A 19 45.93 -18.64 33.45
N GLU A 20 46.73 -17.88 32.69
CA GLU A 20 46.23 -16.85 31.77
C GLU A 20 45.40 -17.45 30.62
N GLN A 21 45.88 -18.54 30.01
CA GLN A 21 45.15 -19.26 28.97
C GLN A 21 43.83 -19.82 29.50
N TYR A 22 43.84 -20.42 30.70
CA TYR A 22 42.63 -20.91 31.34
C TYR A 22 41.63 -19.79 31.58
N ARG A 23 42.06 -18.64 32.12
CA ARG A 23 41.19 -17.47 32.34
C ARG A 23 40.61 -16.95 31.02
N TYR A 24 41.41 -16.89 29.96
CA TYR A 24 40.97 -16.46 28.64
C TYR A 24 39.89 -17.39 28.07
N LYS A 25 40.14 -18.71 28.08
CA LYS A 25 39.15 -19.71 27.63
C LYS A 25 37.88 -19.67 28.46
N ARG A 26 37.98 -19.47 29.78
CA ARG A 26 36.82 -19.32 30.66
C ARG A 26 35.98 -18.09 30.32
N ARG A 27 36.59 -16.95 29.96
CA ARG A 27 35.86 -15.77 29.47
C ARG A 27 35.18 -16.03 28.13
N GLN A 28 35.84 -16.72 27.20
CA GLN A 28 35.23 -17.10 25.92
C GLN A 28 34.00 -17.98 26.11
N ILE A 29 34.07 -18.97 27.00
CA ILE A 29 32.93 -19.84 27.30
C ILE A 29 31.75 -19.01 27.79
N LYS A 30 31.97 -18.07 28.72
CA LYS A 30 30.90 -17.18 29.20
C LYS A 30 30.32 -16.31 28.09
N ALA A 31 31.15 -15.67 27.27
CA ALA A 31 30.68 -14.83 26.17
C ALA A 31 29.86 -15.63 25.15
N LEU A 32 30.25 -16.87 24.84
CA LEU A 32 29.50 -17.75 23.96
C LEU A 32 28.17 -18.19 24.59
N GLN A 33 28.15 -18.48 25.88
CA GLN A 33 26.91 -18.81 26.61
C GLN A 33 25.92 -17.64 26.61
N GLU A 34 26.40 -16.42 26.86
CA GLU A 34 25.57 -15.20 26.82
C GLU A 34 25.03 -14.95 25.40
N ASN A 35 25.85 -15.15 24.36
CA ASN A 35 25.40 -15.03 22.98
C ASN A 35 24.34 -16.09 22.62
N LEU A 36 24.54 -17.34 23.03
CA LEU A 36 23.58 -18.42 22.80
C LEU A 36 22.23 -18.08 23.44
N GLN A 37 22.22 -17.66 24.72
CA GLN A 37 20.99 -17.24 25.40
C GLN A 37 20.31 -16.03 24.73
N SER A 38 21.10 -15.09 24.19
CA SER A 38 20.57 -13.94 23.44
C SER A 38 19.91 -14.37 22.14
N MET A 39 20.54 -15.28 21.39
CA MET A 39 19.98 -15.84 20.16
C MET A 39 18.72 -16.66 20.44
N GLU A 40 18.70 -17.45 21.50
CA GLU A 40 17.53 -18.24 21.92
C GLU A 40 16.32 -17.33 22.21
N LYS A 41 16.51 -16.25 22.98
CA LYS A 41 15.44 -15.27 23.23
C LYS A 41 14.92 -14.60 21.95
N LYS A 42 15.81 -14.28 21.01
CA LYS A 42 15.41 -13.71 19.71
C LYS A 42 14.63 -14.72 18.88
N PHE A 43 15.06 -15.98 18.89
CA PHE A 43 14.38 -17.06 18.21
C PHE A 43 12.96 -17.26 18.76
N ASP A 44 12.80 -17.29 20.10
CA ASP A 44 11.48 -17.36 20.75
C ASP A 44 10.56 -16.20 20.37
N MET A 45 11.12 -14.99 20.25
CA MET A 45 10.36 -13.81 19.82
C MET A 45 9.88 -13.95 18.37
N VAL A 46 10.75 -14.41 17.46
CA VAL A 46 10.39 -14.64 16.06
C VAL A 46 9.33 -15.73 15.95
N LEU A 47 9.45 -16.83 16.69
CA LEU A 47 8.42 -17.90 16.70
C LEU A 47 7.05 -17.38 17.15
N LYS A 48 7.00 -16.54 18.19
CA LYS A 48 5.74 -15.92 18.63
C LYS A 48 5.15 -15.00 17.56
N GLN A 49 6.00 -14.23 16.88
CA GLN A 49 5.57 -13.34 15.82
C GLN A 49 5.06 -14.12 14.59
N GLU A 50 5.72 -15.22 14.23
CA GLU A 50 5.28 -16.13 13.19
C GLU A 50 3.90 -16.72 13.50
N ALA A 51 3.67 -17.18 14.74
CA ALA A 51 2.37 -17.70 15.16
C ALA A 51 1.26 -16.64 15.05
N LEU A 52 1.53 -15.39 15.47
CA LEU A 52 0.57 -14.29 15.33
C LEU A 52 0.24 -13.98 13.87
N PHE A 53 1.24 -13.95 12.98
CA PHE A 53 0.99 -13.71 11.56
C PHE A 53 0.24 -14.87 10.90
N GLN A 54 0.48 -16.10 11.35
CA GLN A 54 -0.24 -17.27 10.86
C GLN A 54 -1.73 -17.22 11.27
N GLU A 55 -2.03 -16.84 12.51
CA GLU A 55 -3.41 -16.64 12.97
C GLU A 55 -4.12 -15.53 12.17
N GLN A 56 -3.48 -14.38 11.99
CA GLN A 56 -4.01 -13.28 11.18
C GLN A 56 -4.27 -13.71 9.73
N LYS A 57 -3.37 -14.50 9.16
CA LYS A 57 -3.54 -15.03 7.80
C LYS A 57 -4.76 -15.94 7.71
N GLU A 58 -4.96 -16.83 8.69
CA GLU A 58 -6.11 -17.72 8.75
C GLU A 58 -7.43 -16.94 8.90
N GLU A 59 -7.46 -15.92 9.76
CA GLU A 59 -8.61 -15.02 9.91
C GLU A 59 -8.97 -14.31 8.60
N LYS A 60 -7.96 -13.73 7.92
CA LYS A 60 -8.17 -13.08 6.62
C LYS A 60 -8.64 -14.06 5.56
N GLN A 61 -8.10 -15.28 5.55
CA GLN A 61 -8.52 -16.32 4.62
C GLN A 61 -9.98 -16.74 4.86
N ALA A 62 -10.40 -16.87 6.12
CA ALA A 62 -11.79 -17.14 6.48
C ALA A 62 -12.73 -16.02 6.01
N LEU A 63 -12.33 -14.76 6.19
CA LEU A 63 -13.09 -13.60 5.72
C LEU A 63 -13.24 -13.61 4.18
N VAL A 64 -12.15 -13.90 3.45
CA VAL A 64 -12.19 -14.02 1.98
C VAL A 64 -13.17 -15.10 1.54
N LEU A 65 -13.14 -16.28 2.17
CA LEU A 65 -14.07 -17.36 1.86
C LEU A 65 -15.53 -16.97 2.11
N GLN A 66 -15.80 -16.27 3.21
CA GLN A 66 -17.14 -15.77 3.54
C GLN A 66 -17.62 -14.75 2.52
N LEU A 67 -16.80 -13.75 2.18
CA LEU A 67 -17.12 -12.74 1.17
C LEU A 67 -17.39 -13.36 -0.21
N ASN A 68 -16.60 -14.36 -0.60
CA ASN A 68 -16.82 -15.09 -1.86
C ASN A 68 -18.18 -15.81 -1.88
N LYS A 69 -18.56 -16.45 -0.76
CA LYS A 69 -19.87 -17.07 -0.62
C LYS A 69 -21.00 -16.04 -0.75
N ASP A 70 -20.86 -14.89 -0.10
CA ASP A 70 -21.85 -13.81 -0.17
C ASP A 70 -21.98 -13.26 -1.59
N ILE A 71 -20.86 -13.11 -2.31
CA ILE A 71 -20.86 -12.73 -3.73
C ILE A 71 -21.64 -13.74 -4.58
N GLU A 72 -21.38 -15.04 -4.42
CA GLU A 72 -22.10 -16.08 -5.17
C GLU A 72 -23.60 -16.11 -4.84
N GLU A 73 -24.00 -15.79 -3.60
CA GLU A 73 -25.41 -15.68 -3.23
C GLU A 73 -26.10 -14.45 -3.85
N GLN A 74 -25.38 -13.33 -4.00
CA GLN A 74 -25.93 -12.10 -4.55
C GLN A 74 -26.04 -12.11 -6.09
N LYS A 75 -25.14 -12.80 -6.79
CA LYS A 75 -25.16 -12.92 -8.27
C LYS A 75 -26.53 -13.28 -8.86
N PRO A 76 -27.23 -14.34 -8.42
CA PRO A 76 -28.55 -14.68 -8.99
C PRO A 76 -29.63 -13.66 -8.63
N LYS A 77 -29.53 -12.95 -7.49
CA LYS A 77 -30.48 -11.90 -7.12
C LYS A 77 -30.32 -10.71 -8.06
N LEU A 78 -29.09 -10.30 -8.33
CA LEU A 78 -28.78 -9.25 -9.31
C LEU A 78 -29.27 -9.63 -10.71
N GLU A 79 -29.02 -10.86 -11.16
CA GLU A 79 -29.47 -11.33 -12.47
C GLU A 79 -31.00 -11.27 -12.62
N ARG A 80 -31.75 -11.64 -11.57
CA ARG A 80 -33.22 -11.54 -11.56
C ARG A 80 -33.68 -10.09 -11.69
N VAL A 81 -33.07 -9.17 -10.95
CA VAL A 81 -33.41 -7.73 -11.03
C VAL A 81 -33.10 -7.18 -12.42
N ILE A 82 -31.94 -7.49 -13.00
CA ILE A 82 -31.57 -7.08 -14.37
C ILE A 82 -32.62 -7.58 -15.38
N LYS A 83 -33.05 -8.84 -15.27
CA LYS A 83 -34.10 -9.41 -16.15
C LYS A 83 -35.43 -8.67 -16.00
N GLN A 84 -35.81 -8.32 -14.77
CA GLN A 84 -37.05 -7.58 -14.49
C GLN A 84 -36.98 -6.14 -15.03
N CYS A 85 -35.88 -5.42 -14.79
CA CYS A 85 -35.66 -4.07 -15.32
C CYS A 85 -35.70 -4.07 -16.85
N SER A 86 -35.01 -5.01 -17.50
CA SER A 86 -35.03 -5.16 -18.96
C SER A 86 -36.44 -5.43 -19.51
N ARG A 87 -37.28 -6.18 -18.78
CA ARG A 87 -38.67 -6.41 -19.19
C ARG A 87 -39.48 -5.13 -19.09
N LEU A 88 -39.41 -4.43 -17.96
CA LEU A 88 -40.15 -3.19 -17.71
C LEU A 88 -39.74 -2.08 -18.68
N SER A 89 -38.44 -1.90 -18.95
CA SER A 89 -37.96 -0.93 -19.95
C SER A 89 -38.57 -1.19 -21.33
N ARG A 90 -38.64 -2.46 -21.76
CA ARG A 90 -39.29 -2.84 -23.02
C ARG A 90 -40.80 -2.53 -23.02
N GLU A 91 -41.50 -2.80 -21.93
CA GLU A 91 -42.92 -2.47 -21.77
C GLU A 91 -43.17 -0.96 -21.84
N ILE A 92 -42.33 -0.15 -21.19
CA ILE A 92 -42.42 1.33 -21.20
C ILE A 92 -42.18 1.89 -22.62
N GLN A 93 -41.14 1.40 -23.31
CA GLN A 93 -40.83 1.82 -24.68
C GLN A 93 -41.95 1.44 -25.65
N ALA A 94 -42.52 0.24 -25.51
CA ALA A 94 -43.68 -0.19 -26.29
C ALA A 94 -44.89 0.72 -26.08
N LEU A 95 -45.17 1.13 -24.83
CA LEU A 95 -46.25 2.06 -24.49
C LEU A 95 -46.02 3.47 -25.06
N LYS A 96 -44.80 3.99 -24.96
CA LYS A 96 -44.41 5.32 -25.45
C LYS A 96 -44.21 5.36 -26.98
N LYS A 97 -44.26 4.22 -27.68
CA LYS A 97 -44.03 4.05 -29.14
C LYS A 97 -42.67 4.57 -29.62
N ASN A 98 -41.71 4.73 -28.72
CA ASN A 98 -40.33 5.09 -29.02
C ASN A 98 -39.47 3.82 -28.99
N LYS A 99 -38.55 3.67 -29.96
CA LYS A 99 -37.61 2.54 -30.01
C LYS A 99 -36.27 2.84 -29.33
N THR A 100 -36.14 4.04 -28.78
CA THR A 100 -34.89 4.57 -28.22
C THR A 100 -35.02 4.74 -26.72
N GLU A 101 -33.87 4.73 -26.05
CA GLU A 101 -33.73 5.05 -24.64
C GLU A 101 -34.50 6.32 -24.26
N THR A 102 -35.20 6.24 -23.14
CA THR A 102 -35.99 7.34 -22.62
C THR A 102 -35.11 8.39 -21.94
N GLN A 103 -35.61 9.62 -21.81
CA GLN A 103 -34.86 10.68 -21.12
C GLN A 103 -34.60 10.32 -19.65
N GLU A 104 -35.54 9.60 -19.04
CA GLU A 104 -35.47 9.13 -17.67
C GLU A 104 -34.39 8.06 -17.48
N GLU A 105 -34.23 7.12 -18.43
CA GLU A 105 -33.14 6.13 -18.44
C GLU A 105 -31.76 6.83 -18.51
N ARG A 106 -31.58 7.79 -19.42
CA ARG A 106 -30.32 8.57 -19.52
C ARG A 106 -29.97 9.34 -18.26
N ASP A 107 -30.98 9.84 -17.55
CA ASP A 107 -30.80 10.59 -16.31
C ASP A 107 -30.45 9.67 -15.12
N ILE A 108 -30.94 8.42 -15.13
CA ILE A 108 -30.50 7.38 -14.17
C ILE A 108 -29.03 7.04 -14.40
N ASP A 109 -28.64 6.75 -15.65
CA ASP A 109 -27.24 6.39 -15.98
C ASP A 109 -26.25 7.51 -15.60
N LEU A 110 -26.64 8.77 -15.82
CA LEU A 110 -25.84 9.92 -15.41
C LEU A 110 -25.69 10.03 -13.89
N ARG A 111 -26.77 9.77 -13.14
CA ARG A 111 -26.71 9.74 -11.66
C ARG A 111 -25.81 8.62 -11.16
N ASP A 112 -25.92 7.44 -11.75
CA ASP A 112 -25.13 6.27 -11.39
C ASP A 112 -23.65 6.52 -11.65
N LEU A 113 -23.31 7.07 -12.82
CA LEU A 113 -21.94 7.45 -13.16
C LEU A 113 -21.36 8.47 -12.17
N LYS A 114 -22.12 9.51 -11.81
CA LYS A 114 -21.70 10.48 -10.79
C LYS A 114 -21.49 9.84 -9.42
N SER A 115 -22.35 8.90 -9.04
CA SER A 115 -22.22 8.19 -7.77
C SER A 115 -20.96 7.32 -7.74
N PHE A 116 -20.67 6.64 -8.85
CA PHE A 116 -19.49 5.80 -9.02
C PHE A 116 -18.20 6.62 -8.95
N THR A 117 -18.14 7.77 -9.63
CA THR A 117 -17.00 8.69 -9.54
C THR A 117 -16.74 9.12 -8.09
N ARG A 118 -17.79 9.54 -7.36
CA ARG A 118 -17.65 9.92 -5.94
C ARG A 118 -17.14 8.78 -5.07
N ASN A 119 -17.58 7.55 -5.33
CA ASN A 119 -17.13 6.37 -4.59
C ASN A 119 -15.64 6.09 -4.85
N ILE A 120 -15.17 6.23 -6.09
CA ILE A 120 -13.74 6.11 -6.41
C ILE A 120 -12.93 7.21 -5.73
N GLU A 121 -13.38 8.47 -5.82
CA GLU A 121 -12.69 9.60 -5.18
C GLU A 121 -12.56 9.39 -3.67
N LYS A 122 -13.63 8.91 -3.03
CA LYS A 122 -13.61 8.57 -1.60
C LYS A 122 -12.64 7.43 -1.30
N LEU A 123 -12.72 6.32 -2.04
CA LEU A 123 -11.80 5.18 -1.85
C LEU A 123 -10.35 5.61 -1.99
N LEU A 124 -10.05 6.43 -3.00
CA LEU A 124 -8.70 6.93 -3.22
C LEU A 124 -8.22 7.83 -2.08
N ALA A 125 -9.09 8.72 -1.57
CA ALA A 125 -8.77 9.54 -0.40
C ALA A 125 -8.48 8.67 0.84
N ASP A 126 -9.33 7.66 1.11
CA ASP A 126 -9.16 6.76 2.26
C ASP A 126 -7.82 5.97 2.16
N VAL A 127 -7.44 5.52 0.97
CA VAL A 127 -6.16 4.81 0.72
C VAL A 127 -4.95 5.73 0.96
N LEU A 128 -5.02 6.98 0.51
CA LEU A 128 -3.95 7.97 0.68
C LEU A 128 -3.81 8.42 2.14
N GLU A 129 -4.92 8.53 2.87
CA GLU A 129 -4.91 8.82 4.30
C GLU A 129 -4.25 7.70 5.10
N ALA A 130 -4.54 6.44 4.77
CA ALA A 130 -3.95 5.29 5.44
C ALA A 130 -2.46 5.06 5.08
N ASN A 131 -2.02 5.53 3.90
CA ASN A 131 -0.68 5.26 3.36
C ASN A 131 -0.05 6.56 2.80
N PRO A 132 0.52 7.42 3.66
CA PRO A 132 1.01 8.73 3.25
C PRO A 132 2.18 8.66 2.26
N ASP A 133 2.95 7.57 2.27
CA ASP A 133 4.04 7.26 1.35
C ASP A 133 3.58 7.12 -0.12
N LEU A 134 2.32 6.73 -0.34
CA LEU A 134 1.74 6.62 -1.68
C LEU A 134 1.34 7.96 -2.29
N THR A 135 1.26 9.03 -1.48
CA THR A 135 0.81 10.35 -1.94
C THR A 135 1.65 10.89 -3.10
N THR A 136 2.97 10.89 -2.94
CA THR A 136 3.88 11.44 -3.96
C THR A 136 3.84 10.65 -5.27
N PRO A 137 3.91 9.30 -5.27
CA PRO A 137 3.70 8.50 -6.48
C PRO A 137 2.36 8.79 -7.17
N PHE A 138 1.25 8.83 -6.42
CA PHE A 138 -0.07 9.08 -6.99
C PHE A 138 -0.20 10.49 -7.59
N GLN A 139 0.32 11.52 -6.91
CA GLN A 139 0.38 12.89 -7.46
C GLN A 139 1.12 12.92 -8.79
N MET A 140 2.25 12.22 -8.90
CA MET A 140 3.01 12.14 -10.15
C MET A 140 2.19 11.53 -11.30
N TYR A 141 1.53 10.38 -11.09
CA TYR A 141 0.72 9.74 -12.13
C TYR A 141 -0.51 10.55 -12.54
N PHE A 142 -1.17 11.21 -11.59
CA PHE A 142 -2.29 12.10 -11.87
C PHE A 142 -1.85 13.34 -12.65
N HIS A 143 -0.72 13.96 -12.28
CA HIS A 143 -0.15 15.09 -13.00
C HIS A 143 0.27 14.73 -14.44
N GLN A 144 0.84 13.54 -14.68
CA GLN A 144 1.12 13.06 -16.05
C GLN A 144 -0.14 12.99 -16.92
N SER A 145 -1.30 12.78 -16.30
CA SER A 145 -2.59 12.72 -16.97
C SER A 145 -3.32 14.08 -17.02
N ASN A 146 -2.71 15.16 -16.50
CA ASN A 146 -3.33 16.47 -16.27
C ASN A 146 -4.57 16.40 -15.37
N LEU A 147 -4.52 15.54 -14.35
CA LEU A 147 -5.57 15.38 -13.36
C LEU A 147 -5.05 15.79 -11.98
N GLU A 148 -5.96 16.27 -11.14
CA GLU A 148 -5.66 16.59 -9.74
C GLU A 148 -6.01 15.39 -8.86
N LEU A 149 -5.22 15.20 -7.79
CA LEU A 149 -5.47 14.14 -6.85
C LEU A 149 -6.71 14.49 -6.01
N PRO A 150 -7.70 13.58 -5.89
CA PRO A 150 -8.89 13.82 -5.08
C PRO A 150 -8.48 14.14 -3.64
N THR A 151 -8.71 15.38 -3.21
CA THR A 151 -8.49 15.81 -1.84
C THR A 151 -9.84 15.86 -1.15
N VAL A 152 -9.94 15.36 0.09
CA VAL A 152 -11.17 15.29 0.91
C VAL A 152 -11.95 16.62 0.98
N ALA A 153 -11.31 17.76 0.74
CA ALA A 153 -11.93 19.07 0.66
C ALA A 153 -12.85 19.28 -0.57
N SER A 154 -12.76 18.46 -1.62
CA SER A 154 -13.59 18.58 -2.83
C SER A 154 -14.93 17.83 -2.71
N ALA A 155 -15.14 17.05 -1.64
CA ALA A 155 -16.41 16.38 -1.33
C ALA A 155 -17.44 17.32 -0.65
N GLY A 156 -17.08 18.59 -0.41
CA GLY A 156 -18.01 19.66 -0.06
C GLY A 156 -18.80 20.08 -1.30
N GLY A 157 -19.90 19.40 -1.54
CA GLY A 157 -20.68 19.53 -2.76
C GLY A 157 -21.04 20.96 -3.14
N SER A 158 -21.14 21.20 -4.45
CA SER A 158 -22.08 22.16 -5.02
C SER A 158 -23.49 21.76 -4.56
N GLN A 159 -23.86 22.16 -3.35
CA GLN A 159 -25.25 22.28 -2.96
C GLN A 159 -25.86 23.32 -3.90
N SER A 160 -26.58 22.83 -4.91
CA SER A 160 -27.56 23.67 -5.59
C SER A 160 -28.48 24.22 -4.50
N SER A 161 -28.42 25.53 -4.32
CA SER A 161 -29.28 26.32 -3.45
C SER A 161 -30.73 26.18 -3.92
N ARG A 162 -31.38 25.09 -3.52
CA ARG A 162 -32.84 24.98 -3.55
C ARG A 162 -33.37 25.40 -2.20
N SER A 163 -33.67 26.69 -2.10
CA SER A 163 -34.50 27.27 -1.05
C SER A 163 -35.80 26.47 -0.89
N PRO A 164 -36.26 26.18 0.34
CA PRO A 164 -37.57 25.57 0.54
C PRO A 164 -38.63 26.67 0.52
N SER A 165 -39.31 26.86 -0.61
CA SER A 165 -40.53 27.66 -0.63
C SER A 165 -41.74 26.75 -0.44
N THR A 166 -42.22 26.70 0.79
CA THR A 166 -43.57 26.28 1.14
C THR A 166 -44.55 27.35 0.64
N GLN A 167 -45.49 27.00 -0.26
CA GLN A 167 -46.88 27.50 -0.34
C GLN A 167 -47.50 27.37 -1.76
N SER A 168 -48.55 26.55 -1.83
CA SER A 168 -49.82 26.67 -2.58
C SER A 168 -49.95 27.47 -3.91
N SER A 169 -50.55 26.75 -4.88
CA SER A 169 -51.69 27.13 -5.75
C SER A 169 -51.53 28.00 -7.01
N LEU A 170 -52.08 27.43 -8.10
CA LEU A 170 -52.81 28.00 -9.25
C LEU A 170 -52.05 28.69 -10.41
N ALA A 171 -52.30 28.11 -11.60
CA ALA A 171 -52.34 28.65 -12.96
C ALA A 171 -51.57 29.93 -13.33
N SER A 172 -50.71 29.85 -14.35
CA SER A 172 -51.00 30.35 -15.72
C SER A 172 -49.73 30.66 -16.53
N THR A 173 -49.77 30.25 -17.81
CA THR A 173 -49.19 30.85 -19.04
C THR A 173 -47.76 31.40 -19.11
N ARG A 174 -47.04 30.82 -20.10
CA ARG A 174 -46.08 31.43 -21.05
C ARG A 174 -44.76 32.01 -20.51
N SER A 175 -43.68 31.28 -20.79
CA SER A 175 -42.40 31.82 -21.25
C SER A 175 -41.53 30.64 -21.73
N SER A 176 -41.22 30.51 -23.01
CA SER A 176 -40.09 31.13 -23.73
C SER A 176 -39.01 30.09 -23.99
N ARG A 177 -38.77 29.85 -25.28
CA ARG A 177 -37.79 28.93 -25.84
C ARG A 177 -36.39 29.25 -25.30
N SER A 178 -35.72 28.26 -24.74
CA SER A 178 -34.26 28.22 -24.67
C SER A 178 -33.78 26.99 -25.42
N THR A 179 -33.34 27.20 -26.66
CA THR A 179 -32.54 26.23 -27.41
C THR A 179 -31.15 26.16 -26.77
N GLY A 180 -30.98 25.25 -25.82
CA GLY A 180 -29.66 24.83 -25.36
C GLY A 180 -29.10 23.84 -26.38
N SER A 181 -28.15 24.31 -27.20
CA SER A 181 -27.36 23.46 -28.09
C SER A 181 -26.55 22.49 -27.23
N GLY A 182 -26.99 21.24 -27.15
CA GLY A 182 -26.23 20.15 -26.57
C GLY A 182 -25.11 19.76 -27.52
N SER A 183 -23.96 20.41 -27.39
CA SER A 183 -22.73 19.97 -28.03
C SER A 183 -22.30 18.66 -27.36
N SER A 184 -22.54 17.54 -28.05
CA SER A 184 -21.97 16.24 -27.72
C SER A 184 -20.46 16.32 -27.89
N GLN A 185 -19.75 16.77 -26.85
CA GLN A 185 -18.33 16.52 -26.73
C GLN A 185 -18.16 15.09 -26.23
N THR A 186 -17.78 14.20 -27.15
CA THR A 186 -17.20 12.91 -26.79
C THR A 186 -15.84 13.20 -26.16
N SER A 187 -15.78 13.32 -24.84
CA SER A 187 -14.52 13.42 -24.12
C SER A 187 -13.75 12.10 -24.30
N LEU A 188 -12.55 12.20 -24.86
CA LEU A 188 -11.60 11.10 -24.91
C LEU A 188 -11.31 10.64 -23.48
N LEU A 189 -11.77 9.44 -23.12
CA LEU A 189 -11.53 8.86 -21.80
C LEU A 189 -10.04 8.53 -21.68
N LYS A 190 -9.37 9.17 -20.71
CA LYS A 190 -7.96 8.95 -20.42
C LYS A 190 -7.85 7.99 -19.23
N VAL A 191 -7.29 6.81 -19.47
CA VAL A 191 -7.13 5.75 -18.46
C VAL A 191 -5.75 5.92 -17.81
N ILE A 192 -5.72 5.96 -16.47
CA ILE A 192 -4.47 5.94 -15.69
C ILE A 192 -4.12 4.48 -15.40
N ASP A 193 -2.94 4.03 -15.80
CA ASP A 193 -2.35 2.77 -15.33
C ASP A 193 -1.48 3.04 -14.09
N LEU A 194 -1.86 2.46 -12.95
CA LEU A 194 -1.16 2.61 -11.67
C LEU A 194 -0.28 1.39 -11.41
N SER A 195 0.63 1.10 -12.34
CA SER A 195 1.63 0.05 -12.16
C SER A 195 2.75 0.54 -11.24
N LEU A 196 2.71 0.10 -9.98
CA LEU A 196 3.78 0.37 -9.01
C LEU A 196 5.06 -0.39 -9.44
N PRO A 197 6.21 0.27 -9.58
CA PRO A 197 7.47 -0.41 -9.90
C PRO A 197 7.86 -1.36 -8.75
N LEU A 198 7.65 -2.65 -8.94
CA LEU A 198 8.31 -3.67 -8.14
C LEU A 198 9.76 -3.76 -8.61
N PRO A 199 10.77 -3.58 -7.74
CA PRO A 199 12.16 -3.74 -8.13
C PRO A 199 12.34 -5.18 -8.64
N THR A 200 12.81 -5.29 -9.88
CA THR A 200 13.14 -6.60 -10.45
C THR A 200 14.37 -7.17 -9.74
N PRO A 201 14.49 -8.50 -9.57
CA PRO A 201 15.58 -9.12 -8.80
C PRO A 201 17.00 -8.79 -9.29
N ALA A 202 17.14 -8.27 -10.51
CA ALA A 202 18.42 -7.87 -11.08
C ALA A 202 18.98 -6.56 -10.50
N GLU A 203 18.12 -5.65 -10.03
CA GLU A 203 18.55 -4.32 -9.57
C GLU A 203 18.94 -4.31 -8.08
N ALA A 204 18.36 -5.22 -7.28
CA ALA A 204 18.77 -5.45 -5.88
C ALA A 204 20.20 -6.01 -5.75
N ALA A 205 20.74 -6.61 -6.81
CA ALA A 205 22.11 -7.14 -6.84
C ALA A 205 23.17 -6.08 -7.16
N ALA A 206 22.80 -4.92 -7.73
CA ALA A 206 23.74 -3.89 -8.15
C ALA A 206 24.09 -2.86 -7.05
N VAL A 207 23.29 -2.79 -5.97
CA VAL A 207 23.46 -1.80 -4.87
C VAL A 207 24.20 -2.40 -3.67
N GLY A 208 24.96 -3.48 -3.87
CA GLY A 208 25.68 -4.14 -2.80
C GLY A 208 27.08 -4.59 -3.20
N SER A 209 28.02 -3.65 -3.37
CA SER A 209 29.45 -3.81 -3.02
C SER A 209 30.31 -2.63 -3.47
N GLN A 210 30.58 -1.67 -2.57
CA GLN A 210 31.90 -1.02 -2.55
C GLN A 210 32.15 -0.32 -1.20
N PRO A 211 33.16 -0.73 -0.41
CA PRO A 211 33.63 0.07 0.71
C PRO A 211 34.61 1.15 0.22
N PRO A 212 34.63 2.34 0.85
CA PRO A 212 35.58 3.40 0.50
C PRO A 212 36.94 3.15 1.19
N SER A 213 37.96 2.86 0.38
CA SER A 213 39.35 2.85 0.84
C SER A 213 39.81 4.29 1.11
N ARG A 214 39.97 4.62 2.39
CA ARG A 214 40.47 5.92 2.87
C ARG A 214 41.99 5.98 2.69
N ALA A 215 42.44 7.01 1.97
CA ALA A 215 43.84 7.35 1.73
C ALA A 215 44.56 7.83 3.00
N GLY A 216 45.87 7.54 3.07
CA GLY A 216 46.81 8.08 4.05
C GLY A 216 48.24 8.15 3.49
N THR A 217 48.55 9.31 2.91
CA THR A 217 49.84 10.04 2.71
C THR A 217 51.17 9.31 2.39
N PRO A 218 52.00 9.91 1.51
CA PRO A 218 53.38 9.47 1.25
C PRO A 218 54.40 10.14 2.19
N ASP A 219 55.57 9.50 2.29
CA ASP A 219 56.92 10.08 2.10
C ASP A 219 57.97 9.88 3.23
N VAL A 220 59.20 9.62 2.74
CA VAL A 220 60.54 9.86 3.31
C VAL A 220 61.24 8.84 4.26
N CYS A 221 62.29 8.20 3.67
CA CYS A 221 63.63 7.79 4.20
C CYS A 221 63.75 6.83 5.41
N ASN A 222 64.76 5.98 5.60
CA ASN A 222 66.14 5.90 5.09
C ASN A 222 66.72 4.48 5.41
N ARG A 223 67.73 4.05 4.64
CA ARG A 223 68.96 3.27 4.99
C ARG A 223 68.93 2.36 6.26
N LYS A 224 69.45 1.13 6.28
CA LYS A 224 70.83 0.74 5.89
C LYS A 224 70.99 -0.78 6.05
N LYS A 225 71.84 -1.35 5.20
CA LYS A 225 72.50 -2.67 5.27
C LYS A 225 72.92 -3.10 6.70
N LYS A 226 72.68 -4.35 7.06
CA LYS A 226 73.70 -5.41 7.12
C LYS A 226 73.06 -6.77 7.32
#